data_AF-A0A1H1MXC8-F1
#
_entry.id   AF-A0A1H1MXC8-F1
#
_cell.length_a   1.000
_cell.length_b   1.000
_cell.length_c   1.000
_cell.angle_alpha   90.00
_cell.angle_beta   90.00
_cell.angle_gamma   90.00
#
_symmetry.space_group_name_H-M   'P 1'
#
loop_
_entity.id
_entity.type
_entity.pdbx_description
1 polymer ?
#
loop_
_entity_poly.entity_id
_entity_poly.type
_entity_poly.pdbx_seq_one_letter_code
_entity_poly.pdbx_strand_id
1 'polypeptide(L)'
;MSDEKNKSGGIPVFNRSTGARDIRQPARRQETPAQVGPAEPAIATAEPEREDAAVPVPEATASAFSEASAEGSPDDLDKSKAKDKEQQKIESLADFLAHFYAGKTKTLGDATLRKVVKNARIEEIKRYELLALAEESDPTLEKSLNLMLLAADLSGYRSIEDQLRFFAAEIGRRVQGQGKLSLESWLPRTSEDGLGFEAMAAEAREAARKVAESEVASADKKKALKRLECGFYLACQWRFYLGASPRELVGVLRRRFFEPNLFYRERGDGLIRLLASQPFGDAPGLAWLLDDQARQVQQAEARADQLERELRQLEVVKSQVEEELKAREALLAEQGEQLRELQAQLETAREQSRIQGVHSNDDLSRLRGQVLRLFDSELPVLQDVLTALERDPPKVGVAREYLGSVVENLSKEISRIKG
;
A
#
# COMPACT_ATOMS: atom_id res chain seq x y z
N MET A 1 -6.78 46.86 -24.80
CA MET A 1 -8.10 46.57 -25.38
C MET A 1 -8.16 45.05 -25.53
N SER A 2 -8.62 44.36 -24.49
CA SER A 2 -10.01 43.85 -24.32
C SER A 2 -10.14 42.46 -24.95
N ASP A 3 -10.09 41.40 -24.16
CA ASP A 3 -11.23 40.69 -23.52
C ASP A 3 -11.98 39.78 -24.50
N GLU A 4 -11.77 38.47 -24.38
CA GLU A 4 -12.66 37.48 -23.73
C GLU A 4 -13.80 36.97 -24.62
N LYS A 5 -13.83 35.65 -24.84
CA LYS A 5 -15.04 34.83 -24.66
C LYS A 5 -14.69 33.50 -24.02
N ASN A 6 -14.70 33.52 -22.69
CA ASN A 6 -14.76 32.36 -21.80
C ASN A 6 -16.03 31.54 -22.08
N LYS A 7 -15.88 30.23 -22.32
CA LYS A 7 -16.98 29.26 -22.32
C LYS A 7 -17.21 28.78 -20.88
N SER A 8 -18.40 29.00 -20.33
CA SER A 8 -18.80 28.52 -19.00
C SER A 8 -19.02 27.01 -19.01
N GLY A 9 -18.17 26.27 -18.29
CA GLY A 9 -18.35 24.85 -18.02
C GLY A 9 -19.44 24.63 -16.97
N GLY A 10 -20.61 24.16 -17.39
CA GLY A 10 -21.65 23.62 -16.51
C GLY A 10 -21.56 22.10 -16.44
N ILE A 11 -21.68 21.53 -15.24
CA ILE A 11 -21.65 20.07 -15.01
C ILE A 11 -23.06 19.50 -15.28
N PRO A 12 -23.23 18.55 -16.21
CA PRO A 12 -24.52 17.91 -16.45
C PRO A 12 -24.85 16.93 -15.31
N VAL A 13 -26.03 17.08 -14.71
CA VAL A 13 -26.56 16.15 -13.68
C VAL A 13 -27.73 15.38 -14.28
N PHE A 14 -27.66 14.05 -14.24
CA PHE A 14 -28.71 13.15 -14.72
C PHE A 14 -29.73 12.86 -13.61
N ASN A 15 -31.01 13.05 -13.91
CA ASN A 15 -32.09 12.62 -13.02
C ASN A 15 -32.44 11.14 -13.30
N ARG A 16 -32.24 10.27 -12.31
CA ARG A 16 -32.39 8.81 -12.44
C ARG A 16 -33.81 8.32 -12.72
N SER A 17 -34.83 9.17 -12.56
CA SER A 17 -36.24 8.75 -12.73
C SER A 17 -36.85 9.05 -14.10
N THR A 18 -36.27 9.98 -14.89
CA THR A 18 -36.90 10.44 -16.15
C THR A 18 -35.95 10.58 -17.33
N GLY A 19 -34.64 10.37 -17.17
CA GLY A 19 -33.67 10.31 -18.28
C GLY A 19 -33.43 11.61 -19.05
N ALA A 20 -34.12 12.71 -18.72
CA ALA A 20 -33.94 14.00 -19.39
C ALA A 20 -32.69 14.74 -18.87
N ARG A 21 -31.98 15.40 -19.81
CA ARG A 21 -30.83 16.28 -19.53
C ARG A 21 -31.33 17.71 -19.31
N ASP A 22 -31.16 18.24 -18.10
CA ASP A 22 -31.37 19.66 -17.80
C ASP A 22 -30.05 20.33 -17.38
N ILE A 23 -29.76 21.48 -18.01
CA ILE A 23 -28.59 22.32 -17.68
C ILE A 23 -29.06 23.38 -16.69
N ARG A 24 -28.78 23.20 -15.39
CA ARG A 24 -29.04 24.24 -14.38
C ARG A 24 -27.88 25.23 -14.32
N GLN A 25 -28.17 26.50 -14.59
CA GLN A 25 -27.26 27.62 -14.34
C GLN A 25 -27.10 27.87 -12.83
N PRO A 26 -25.89 28.10 -12.31
CA PRO A 26 -25.70 28.51 -10.92
C PRO A 26 -26.16 29.97 -10.73
N ALA A 27 -26.91 30.21 -9.66
CA ALA A 27 -27.42 31.53 -9.28
C ALA A 27 -26.27 32.52 -9.03
N ARG A 28 -26.28 33.64 -9.77
CA ARG A 28 -25.51 34.85 -9.46
C ARG A 28 -25.99 35.43 -8.13
N ARG A 29 -25.13 35.47 -7.11
CA ARG A 29 -25.29 36.38 -5.97
C ARG A 29 -24.50 37.66 -6.26
N GLN A 30 -25.23 38.77 -6.29
CA GLN A 30 -24.77 40.14 -6.48
C GLN A 30 -24.06 40.66 -5.23
N GLU A 31 -23.03 41.49 -5.43
CA GLU A 31 -22.44 42.34 -4.41
C GLU A 31 -23.05 43.76 -4.44
N THR A 32 -23.61 44.17 -3.28
CA THR A 32 -23.62 45.51 -2.62
C THR A 32 -24.19 46.77 -3.32
N PRO A 33 -24.79 47.72 -2.56
CA PRO A 33 -23.98 48.76 -1.92
C PRO A 33 -24.42 49.18 -0.49
N ALA A 34 -23.50 49.86 0.18
CA ALA A 34 -23.57 50.42 1.53
C ALA A 34 -24.42 51.69 1.65
N GLN A 35 -25.05 51.90 2.84
CA GLN A 35 -25.28 53.19 3.51
C GLN A 35 -25.61 52.90 5.00
N VAL A 36 -24.72 53.22 5.96
CA VAL A 36 -24.67 54.41 6.83
C VAL A 36 -25.76 54.49 7.92
N GLY A 37 -25.34 54.26 9.17
CA GLY A 37 -25.69 55.13 10.32
C GLY A 37 -26.81 54.69 11.27
N PRO A 38 -26.76 55.06 12.57
CA PRO A 38 -27.15 54.20 13.70
C PRO A 38 -28.40 54.67 14.46
N ALA A 39 -29.06 53.76 15.18
CA ALA A 39 -29.95 54.08 16.31
C ALA A 39 -30.26 52.83 17.18
N GLU A 40 -29.64 52.75 18.35
CA GLU A 40 -30.24 52.29 19.62
C GLU A 40 -30.52 53.57 20.46
N PRO A 41 -31.34 53.60 21.53
CA PRO A 41 -31.70 52.47 22.41
C PRO A 41 -33.18 52.44 22.88
N ALA A 42 -33.58 51.36 23.55
CA ALA A 42 -34.68 51.41 24.52
C ALA A 42 -34.40 50.48 25.71
N ILE A 43 -34.47 51.08 26.89
CA ILE A 43 -34.25 50.56 28.25
C ILE A 43 -35.61 50.15 28.85
N ALA A 44 -35.66 49.02 29.56
CA ALA A 44 -36.58 48.71 30.68
C ALA A 44 -36.06 47.39 31.32
N THR A 45 -35.36 47.35 32.46
CA THR A 45 -35.75 47.61 33.86
C THR A 45 -37.00 46.85 34.33
N ALA A 46 -36.80 45.74 35.07
CA ALA A 46 -37.55 45.34 36.27
C ALA A 46 -37.07 43.97 36.84
N GLU A 47 -36.20 44.02 37.86
CA GLU A 47 -36.31 43.19 39.08
C GLU A 47 -37.27 43.94 40.05
N PRO A 48 -37.78 43.39 41.19
CA PRO A 48 -37.28 42.26 41.98
C PRO A 48 -38.39 41.32 42.55
N GLU A 49 -38.00 40.23 43.25
CA GLU A 49 -38.41 39.97 44.65
C GLU A 49 -37.74 38.71 45.23
N ARG A 50 -37.63 38.71 46.55
CA ARG A 50 -36.82 37.85 47.43
C ARG A 50 -37.60 36.62 47.92
N GLU A 51 -36.89 35.82 48.74
CA GLU A 51 -37.33 34.78 49.69
C GLU A 51 -37.17 33.34 49.16
N ASP A 52 -36.73 32.35 49.92
CA ASP A 52 -35.93 32.24 51.14
C ASP A 52 -35.65 30.72 51.29
N ALA A 53 -34.65 30.38 52.10
CA ALA A 53 -34.55 29.13 52.86
C ALA A 53 -34.33 27.72 52.21
N ALA A 54 -33.33 27.06 52.80
CA ALA A 54 -33.32 25.66 53.26
C ALA A 54 -32.87 24.54 52.29
N VAL A 55 -31.58 24.23 52.43
CA VAL A 55 -30.97 22.91 52.28
C VAL A 55 -31.74 21.85 53.09
N PRO A 56 -31.83 20.60 52.58
CA PRO A 56 -31.49 19.47 53.44
C PRO A 56 -30.52 18.48 52.77
N VAL A 57 -29.52 18.11 53.56
CA VAL A 57 -28.67 16.92 53.41
C VAL A 57 -29.52 15.67 53.65
N PRO A 58 -29.16 14.53 53.04
CA PRO A 58 -29.18 13.31 53.84
C PRO A 58 -27.86 12.52 53.74
N GLU A 59 -27.31 12.24 54.92
CA GLU A 59 -26.45 11.08 55.18
C GLU A 59 -27.22 9.79 54.85
N ALA A 60 -26.55 8.84 54.20
CA ALA A 60 -26.91 7.43 54.28
C ALA A 60 -25.65 6.57 54.28
N THR A 61 -25.59 5.74 55.30
CA THR A 61 -24.57 4.78 55.73
C THR A 61 -24.46 3.56 54.82
N ALA A 62 -23.23 3.04 54.75
CA ALA A 62 -22.80 1.63 54.75
C ALA A 62 -23.60 0.55 53.98
N SER A 63 -22.88 -0.17 53.10
CA SER A 63 -23.04 -1.63 52.99
C SER A 63 -21.73 -2.28 52.56
N ALA A 64 -21.19 -3.10 53.47
CA ALA A 64 -20.19 -4.13 53.20
C ALA A 64 -20.86 -5.35 52.56
N PHE A 65 -20.15 -6.04 51.64
CA PHE A 65 -19.92 -7.50 51.58
C PHE A 65 -19.40 -7.89 50.19
N SER A 66 -18.19 -8.43 50.12
CA SER A 66 -17.95 -9.82 49.68
C SER A 66 -16.46 -10.16 49.76
N GLU A 67 -16.14 -11.13 50.62
CA GLU A 67 -14.90 -11.89 50.62
C GLU A 67 -14.89 -12.97 49.53
N ALA A 68 -13.67 -13.42 49.23
CA ALA A 68 -13.24 -14.74 48.76
C ALA A 68 -13.40 -15.14 47.28
N SER A 69 -12.26 -15.17 46.58
CA SER A 69 -11.56 -16.44 46.37
C SER A 69 -10.12 -16.23 45.90
N ALA A 70 -9.20 -16.89 46.59
CA ALA A 70 -7.79 -16.99 46.27
C ALA A 70 -7.52 -18.38 45.67
N GLU A 71 -6.86 -18.41 44.52
CA GLU A 71 -6.01 -19.53 44.11
C GLU A 71 -4.71 -18.92 43.58
N GLY A 72 -3.70 -18.87 44.45
CA GLY A 72 -2.35 -18.39 44.14
C GLY A 72 -1.38 -19.55 44.03
N SER A 73 -0.74 -19.69 42.86
CA SER A 73 0.47 -20.49 42.67
C SER A 73 1.64 -19.96 43.53
N PRO A 74 2.55 -20.83 44.01
CA PRO A 74 3.55 -20.46 45.01
C PRO A 74 4.75 -19.63 44.48
N ASP A 75 4.72 -19.18 43.22
CA ASP A 75 5.82 -18.42 42.59
C ASP A 75 5.65 -16.88 42.63
N ASP A 76 4.49 -16.36 43.08
CA ASP A 76 4.21 -14.91 43.12
C ASP A 76 4.47 -14.25 44.48
N LEU A 77 4.81 -15.03 45.52
CA LEU A 77 4.98 -14.51 46.88
C LEU A 77 6.32 -13.81 47.14
N ASP A 78 7.36 -14.10 46.35
CA ASP A 78 8.67 -13.45 46.52
C ASP A 78 8.82 -12.14 45.72
N LYS A 79 8.14 -12.01 44.57
CA LYS A 79 8.11 -10.75 43.82
C LYS A 79 7.18 -9.70 44.43
N SER A 80 6.11 -10.12 45.10
CA SER A 80 5.18 -9.23 45.81
C SER A 80 5.82 -8.63 47.08
N LYS A 81 6.54 -9.42 47.88
CA LYS A 81 7.25 -8.93 49.09
C LYS A 81 8.39 -7.94 48.78
N ALA A 82 9.08 -8.08 47.65
CA ALA A 82 10.13 -7.16 47.23
C ALA A 82 9.54 -5.80 46.76
N LYS A 83 8.43 -5.82 46.00
CA LYS A 83 7.69 -4.61 45.61
C LYS A 83 7.09 -3.89 46.82
N ASP A 84 6.53 -4.63 47.78
CA ASP A 84 5.98 -4.05 49.01
C ASP A 84 7.05 -3.39 49.89
N LYS A 85 8.23 -3.99 50.02
CA LYS A 85 9.35 -3.38 50.76
C LYS A 85 9.91 -2.11 50.10
N GLU A 86 9.88 -2.01 48.77
CA GLU A 86 10.31 -0.80 48.05
C GLU A 86 9.22 0.29 48.06
N GLN A 87 7.94 -0.07 47.96
CA GLN A 87 6.83 0.88 48.14
C GLN A 87 6.73 1.41 49.59
N GLN A 88 7.17 0.62 50.57
CA GLN A 88 7.28 1.03 51.97
C GLN A 88 8.34 2.12 52.23
N LYS A 89 9.28 2.36 51.31
CA LYS A 89 10.30 3.43 51.43
C LYS A 89 9.86 4.79 50.88
N ILE A 90 8.68 4.88 50.27
CA ILE A 90 8.19 6.13 49.68
C ILE A 90 7.42 6.90 50.76
N GLU A 91 8.10 7.82 51.42
CA GLU A 91 7.54 8.68 52.48
C GLU A 91 7.31 10.12 52.02
N SER A 92 7.94 10.54 50.92
CA SER A 92 7.82 11.88 50.34
C SER A 92 7.63 11.86 48.81
N LEU A 93 7.19 13.00 48.26
CA LEU A 93 7.07 13.17 46.80
C LEU A 93 8.45 13.08 46.11
N ALA A 94 9.50 13.53 46.78
CA ALA A 94 10.87 13.45 46.28
C ALA A 94 11.34 11.99 46.13
N ASP A 95 11.03 11.14 47.11
CA ASP A 95 11.36 9.71 47.06
C ASP A 95 10.60 9.02 45.92
N PHE A 96 9.32 9.36 45.73
CA PHE A 96 8.55 8.84 44.61
C PHE A 96 9.20 9.20 43.26
N LEU A 97 9.60 10.46 43.06
CA LEU A 97 10.25 10.88 41.82
C LEU A 97 11.58 10.15 41.60
N ALA A 98 12.42 10.03 42.64
CA ALA A 98 13.67 9.27 42.56
C ALA A 98 13.43 7.81 42.14
N HIS A 99 12.45 7.14 42.77
CA HIS A 99 12.08 5.75 42.46
C HIS A 99 11.42 5.60 41.08
N PHE A 100 10.68 6.61 40.62
CA PHE A 100 10.04 6.64 39.31
C PHE A 100 11.05 6.75 38.18
N TYR A 101 12.00 7.68 38.27
CA TYR A 101 13.04 7.85 37.26
C TYR A 101 14.10 6.75 37.30
N ALA A 102 14.35 6.14 38.47
CA ALA A 102 15.12 4.91 38.61
C ALA A 102 14.41 3.65 38.06
N GLY A 103 13.13 3.74 37.67
CA GLY A 103 12.36 2.64 37.09
C GLY A 103 11.82 1.61 38.08
N LYS A 104 11.90 1.90 39.38
CA LYS A 104 11.46 1.00 40.47
C LYS A 104 9.95 1.05 40.71
N THR A 105 9.33 2.20 40.47
CA THR A 105 7.88 2.40 40.62
C THR A 105 7.29 3.10 39.40
N LYS A 106 6.12 2.63 38.95
CA LYS A 106 5.42 3.18 37.76
C LYS A 106 4.10 3.86 38.08
N THR A 107 3.53 3.64 39.26
CA THR A 107 2.20 4.14 39.66
C THR A 107 2.22 4.61 41.11
N LEU A 108 1.34 5.55 41.45
CA LEU A 108 0.99 5.90 42.84
C LEU A 108 -0.28 5.12 43.22
N GLY A 109 -0.17 4.20 44.18
CA GLY A 109 -1.34 3.57 44.79
C GLY A 109 -1.90 4.43 45.93
N ASP A 110 -3.17 4.25 46.27
CA ASP A 110 -3.87 5.09 47.27
C ASP A 110 -3.19 5.12 48.65
N ALA A 111 -2.50 4.04 49.02
CA ALA A 111 -1.78 3.95 50.29
C ALA A 111 -0.48 4.78 50.29
N THR A 112 0.24 4.84 49.16
CA THR A 112 1.45 5.67 49.04
C THR A 112 1.06 7.13 48.79
N LEU A 113 -0.01 7.39 48.03
CA LEU A 113 -0.58 8.73 47.82
C LEU A 113 -0.92 9.40 49.16
N ARG A 114 -1.61 8.69 50.06
CA ARG A 114 -1.94 9.21 51.40
C ARG A 114 -0.71 9.57 52.27
N LYS A 115 0.43 8.93 52.04
CA LYS A 115 1.71 9.25 52.71
C LYS A 115 2.40 10.45 52.05
N VAL A 116 2.48 10.43 50.73
CA VAL A 116 3.11 11.48 49.91
C VAL A 116 2.38 12.82 50.04
N VAL A 117 1.06 12.84 50.20
CA VAL A 117 0.26 14.07 50.45
C VAL A 117 0.73 14.80 51.71
N LYS A 118 1.15 14.08 52.75
CA LYS A 118 1.64 14.70 53.99
C LYS A 118 2.99 15.40 53.80
N ASN A 119 3.79 14.95 52.83
CA ASN A 119 5.13 15.45 52.50
C ASN A 119 5.23 15.83 51.02
N ALA A 120 4.27 16.63 50.53
CA ALA A 120 4.19 16.99 49.12
C ALA A 120 5.26 18.02 48.70
N ARG A 121 5.75 18.88 49.60
CA ARG A 121 6.74 19.91 49.24
C ARG A 121 8.11 19.30 48.95
N ILE A 122 8.64 19.59 47.77
CA ILE A 122 10.01 19.25 47.37
C ILE A 122 10.88 20.48 47.62
N GLU A 123 11.96 20.32 48.40
CA GLU A 123 12.96 21.35 48.61
C GLU A 123 13.70 21.68 47.30
N GLU A 124 14.06 22.95 47.10
CA GLU A 124 14.67 23.41 45.83
C GLU A 124 15.96 22.66 45.49
N ILE A 125 16.83 22.40 46.46
CA ILE A 125 18.09 21.68 46.26
C ILE A 125 17.83 20.25 45.76
N LYS A 126 16.94 19.52 46.43
CA LYS A 126 16.52 18.17 46.03
C LYS A 126 15.83 18.17 44.67
N ARG A 127 15.08 19.22 44.34
CA ARG A 127 14.47 19.38 43.01
C ARG A 127 15.53 19.46 41.91
N TYR A 128 16.61 20.21 42.10
CA TYR A 128 17.70 20.28 41.12
C TYR A 128 18.40 18.93 40.94
N GLU A 129 18.65 18.20 42.02
CA GLU A 129 19.24 16.85 41.97
C GLU A 129 18.34 15.86 41.22
N LEU A 130 17.02 15.90 41.48
CA LEU A 130 16.04 15.06 40.80
C LEU A 130 15.90 15.42 39.31
N LEU A 131 16.01 16.70 38.96
CA LEU A 131 16.00 17.15 37.56
C LEU A 131 17.23 16.63 36.81
N ALA A 132 18.43 16.71 37.40
CA ALA A 132 19.63 16.14 36.81
C ALA A 132 19.51 14.61 36.60
N LEU A 133 18.97 13.90 37.59
CA LEU A 133 18.71 12.45 37.49
C LEU A 133 17.68 12.14 36.38
N ALA A 134 16.65 12.96 36.23
CA ALA A 134 15.63 12.78 35.19
C ALA A 134 16.19 13.04 33.79
N GLU A 135 17.05 14.05 33.61
CA GLU A 135 17.73 14.33 32.35
C GLU A 135 18.60 13.16 31.87
N GLU A 136 19.33 12.53 32.79
CA GLU A 136 20.18 11.37 32.47
C GLU A 136 19.37 10.10 32.19
N SER A 137 18.29 9.89 32.95
CA SER A 137 17.53 8.64 32.95
C SER A 137 16.34 8.60 31.97
N ASP A 138 15.92 9.74 31.43
CA ASP A 138 14.80 9.88 30.49
C ASP A 138 15.18 10.67 29.23
N PRO A 139 16.15 10.19 28.44
CA PRO A 139 16.56 10.89 27.22
C PRO A 139 15.44 10.95 26.18
N THR A 140 14.41 10.11 26.25
CA THR A 140 13.29 10.09 25.27
C THR A 140 12.03 10.81 25.76
N LEU A 141 12.03 11.41 26.95
CA LEU A 141 10.86 12.07 27.58
C LEU A 141 9.66 11.13 27.83
N GLU A 142 9.87 9.82 27.80
CA GLU A 142 8.79 8.84 27.93
C GLU A 142 8.35 8.71 29.39
N LYS A 143 9.29 8.74 30.33
CA LYS A 143 8.97 8.74 31.77
C LYS A 143 8.28 10.04 32.15
N SER A 144 8.76 11.17 31.63
CA SER A 144 8.21 12.50 31.85
C SER A 144 6.77 12.62 31.33
N LEU A 145 6.48 12.06 30.15
CA LEU A 145 5.12 11.97 29.62
C LEU A 145 4.22 11.11 30.52
N ASN A 146 4.70 9.92 30.93
CA ASN A 146 3.94 9.06 31.83
C ASN A 146 3.68 9.73 33.18
N LEU A 147 4.63 10.51 33.71
CA LEU A 147 4.44 11.28 34.94
C LEU A 147 3.32 12.32 34.81
N MET A 148 3.27 13.01 33.67
CA MET A 148 2.24 14.01 33.39
C MET A 148 0.86 13.39 33.18
N LEU A 149 0.78 12.21 32.56
CA LEU A 149 -0.44 11.42 32.43
C LEU A 149 -0.92 10.89 33.79
N LEU A 150 -0.01 10.36 34.61
CA LEU A 150 -0.34 9.96 35.99
C LEU A 150 -0.88 11.13 36.81
N ALA A 151 -0.33 12.32 36.64
CA ALA A 151 -0.85 13.52 37.27
C ALA A 151 -2.25 13.92 36.74
N ALA A 152 -2.64 13.52 35.54
CA ALA A 152 -4.01 13.68 35.03
C ALA A 152 -5.01 12.75 35.74
N ASP A 153 -4.57 11.55 36.11
CA ASP A 153 -5.41 10.54 36.77
C ASP A 153 -5.63 10.84 38.27
N LEU A 154 -4.74 11.62 38.90
CA LEU A 154 -4.80 12.02 40.32
C LEU A 154 -5.86 13.12 40.60
N SER A 155 -7.10 12.87 40.20
CA SER A 155 -8.22 13.77 40.50
C SER A 155 -8.46 13.88 42.01
N GLY A 156 -8.38 15.11 42.55
CA GLY A 156 -8.63 15.39 43.98
C GLY A 156 -7.42 15.79 44.82
N TYR A 157 -6.19 15.68 44.29
CA TYR A 157 -4.95 16.05 45.00
C TYR A 157 -4.16 17.16 44.28
N ARG A 158 -4.78 18.34 44.14
CA ARG A 158 -4.29 19.48 43.34
C ARG A 158 -2.83 19.86 43.62
N SER A 159 -2.39 19.83 44.88
CA SER A 159 -1.01 20.21 45.22
C SER A 159 0.05 19.25 44.65
N ILE A 160 -0.24 17.94 44.62
CA ILE A 160 0.67 16.92 44.05
C ILE A 160 0.57 16.95 42.53
N GLU A 161 -0.65 17.00 42.02
CA GLU A 161 -0.96 17.13 40.59
C GLU A 161 -0.16 18.28 39.95
N ASP A 162 -0.23 19.48 40.54
CA ASP A 162 0.49 20.66 40.06
C ASP A 162 2.01 20.40 40.10
N GLN A 163 2.55 19.91 41.21
CA GLN A 163 3.98 19.66 41.35
C GLN A 163 4.51 18.63 40.35
N LEU A 164 3.78 17.54 40.10
CA LEU A 164 4.17 16.52 39.12
C LEU A 164 4.13 17.08 37.69
N ARG A 165 3.12 17.86 37.34
CA ARG A 165 3.01 18.49 36.02
C ARG A 165 4.09 19.55 35.79
N PHE A 166 4.34 20.42 36.77
CA PHE A 166 5.41 21.41 36.71
C PHE A 166 6.78 20.75 36.61
N PHE A 167 7.02 19.66 37.36
CA PHE A 167 8.27 18.90 37.29
C PHE A 167 8.48 18.25 35.92
N ALA A 168 7.47 17.58 35.36
CA ALA A 168 7.54 17.00 34.02
C ALA A 168 7.74 18.07 32.92
N ALA A 169 7.09 19.23 33.04
CA ALA A 169 7.27 20.35 32.11
C ALA A 169 8.66 21.01 32.25
N GLU A 170 9.28 20.99 33.43
CA GLU A 170 10.67 21.45 33.60
C GLU A 170 11.68 20.53 32.93
N ILE A 171 11.50 19.22 33.03
CA ILE A 171 12.36 18.25 32.33
C ILE A 171 12.24 18.45 30.82
N GLY A 172 11.00 18.56 30.30
CA GLY A 172 10.77 18.82 28.89
C GLY A 172 11.49 20.08 28.39
N ARG A 173 11.51 21.17 29.19
CA ARG A 173 12.21 22.42 28.85
C ARG A 173 13.73 22.30 28.87
N ARG A 174 14.28 21.47 29.75
CA ARG A 174 15.74 21.32 29.93
C ARG A 174 16.37 20.34 28.95
N VAL A 175 15.60 19.35 28.48
CA VAL A 175 16.08 18.40 27.47
C VAL A 175 16.31 19.15 26.14
N GLN A 176 17.58 19.35 25.80
CA GLN A 176 17.95 19.92 24.51
C GLN A 176 17.55 18.95 23.39
N GLY A 177 16.63 19.37 22.53
CA GLY A 177 16.31 18.63 21.32
C GLY A 177 17.55 18.46 20.45
N GLN A 178 17.82 17.24 19.97
CA GLN A 178 18.80 17.05 18.88
C GLN A 178 18.28 17.82 17.66
N GLY A 179 18.87 19.00 17.41
CA GLY A 179 18.41 19.96 16.40
C GLY A 179 18.22 21.41 16.84
N LYS A 180 18.67 21.82 18.04
CA LYS A 180 18.58 23.22 18.55
C LYS A 180 17.14 23.74 18.78
N LEU A 181 16.16 22.86 18.93
CA LEU A 181 14.81 23.26 19.32
C LEU A 181 14.65 22.98 20.81
N SER A 182 14.74 24.05 21.61
CA SER A 182 14.29 24.04 22.99
C SER A 182 12.78 23.83 22.98
N LEU A 183 12.27 22.84 23.73
CA LEU A 183 10.82 22.64 23.89
C LEU A 183 10.17 23.77 24.71
N GLU A 184 10.94 24.79 25.12
CA GLU A 184 10.42 25.98 25.82
C GLU A 184 9.31 26.70 25.06
N SER A 185 9.36 26.74 23.72
CA SER A 185 8.28 27.35 22.91
C SER A 185 6.99 26.52 22.93
N TRP A 186 7.10 25.20 23.20
CA TRP A 186 5.98 24.26 23.25
C TRP A 186 5.41 24.12 24.66
N LEU A 187 6.23 24.42 25.69
CA LEU A 187 5.92 24.33 27.11
C LEU A 187 5.92 25.72 27.76
N PRO A 188 4.94 26.58 27.43
CA PRO A 188 4.86 27.91 27.96
C PRO A 188 4.59 27.91 29.47
N ARG A 189 5.01 28.98 30.15
CA ARG A 189 4.78 29.12 31.61
C ARG A 189 3.37 29.60 31.95
N THR A 190 2.68 30.22 31.00
CA THR A 190 1.34 30.77 31.14
C THR A 190 0.44 30.27 29.99
N SER A 191 -0.87 30.45 30.10
CA SER A 191 -1.83 30.08 29.05
C SER A 191 -1.81 31.03 27.84
N GLU A 192 -1.32 32.25 28.03
CA GLU A 192 -1.26 33.31 27.00
C GLU A 192 0.03 33.25 26.19
N ASP A 193 1.11 32.76 26.80
CA ASP A 193 2.36 32.49 26.11
C ASP A 193 2.30 31.12 25.44
N GLY A 194 2.88 30.97 24.24
CA GLY A 194 3.14 29.67 23.62
C GLY A 194 2.39 29.39 22.32
N LEU A 195 2.99 28.49 21.53
CA LEU A 195 2.51 28.15 20.19
C LEU A 195 1.18 27.39 20.23
N GLY A 196 0.19 27.85 19.47
CA GLY A 196 -1.06 27.12 19.27
C GLY A 196 -0.82 25.70 18.73
N PHE A 197 -1.78 24.80 18.93
CA PHE A 197 -1.65 23.39 18.52
C PHE A 197 -1.25 23.24 17.04
N GLU A 198 -1.76 24.09 16.15
CA GLU A 198 -1.38 24.05 14.72
C GLU A 198 0.09 24.38 14.48
N ALA A 199 0.61 25.41 15.16
CA ALA A 199 1.99 25.88 15.02
C ALA A 199 2.98 24.89 15.66
N MET A 200 2.69 24.42 16.88
CA MET A 200 3.48 23.39 17.57
C MET A 200 3.61 22.13 16.69
N ALA A 201 2.50 21.73 16.08
CA ALA A 201 2.48 20.52 15.31
C ALA A 201 3.14 20.73 13.91
N ALA A 202 3.14 21.95 13.36
CA ALA A 202 3.95 22.30 12.19
C ALA A 202 5.45 22.22 12.49
N GLU A 203 5.90 22.80 13.60
CA GLU A 203 7.29 22.74 14.05
C GLU A 203 7.74 21.31 14.35
N ALA A 204 6.88 20.50 14.98
CA ALA A 204 7.18 19.09 15.24
C ALA A 204 7.42 18.30 13.95
N ARG A 205 6.65 18.55 12.88
CA ARG A 205 6.88 17.93 11.57
C ARG A 205 8.18 18.39 10.93
N GLU A 206 8.48 19.68 11.00
CA GLU A 206 9.72 20.22 10.43
C GLU A 206 10.94 19.64 11.15
N ALA A 207 10.90 19.59 12.48
CA ALA A 207 11.93 18.96 13.30
C ALA A 207 12.10 17.48 12.95
N ALA A 208 11.00 16.76 12.76
CA ALA A 208 11.03 15.36 12.38
C ALA A 208 11.64 15.11 11.00
N ARG A 209 11.31 15.96 10.01
CA ARG A 209 11.91 15.88 8.67
C ARG A 209 13.42 16.09 8.75
N LYS A 210 13.87 17.09 9.51
CA LYS A 210 15.30 17.34 9.76
C LYS A 210 15.99 16.14 10.42
N VAL A 211 15.33 15.46 11.37
CA VAL A 211 15.87 14.24 12.00
C VAL A 211 15.93 13.07 11.00
N ALA A 212 14.91 12.91 10.14
CA ALA A 212 14.89 11.88 9.12
C ALA A 212 15.98 12.07 8.05
N GLU A 213 16.21 13.33 7.64
CA GLU A 213 17.21 13.75 6.65
C GLU A 213 18.64 13.80 7.22
N SER A 214 18.81 13.84 8.55
CA SER A 214 20.13 13.85 9.18
C SER A 214 20.93 12.58 8.87
N GLU A 215 22.26 12.64 8.80
CA GLU A 215 23.14 11.47 8.55
C GLU A 215 23.50 10.70 9.84
N VAL A 216 22.66 10.75 10.88
CA VAL A 216 22.92 10.09 12.16
C VAL A 216 22.64 8.57 12.07
N ALA A 217 23.29 7.77 12.92
CA ALA A 217 23.03 6.35 13.07
C ALA A 217 21.52 6.07 13.29
N SER A 218 21.03 4.97 12.71
CA SER A 218 19.59 4.62 12.70
C SER A 218 18.98 4.44 14.09
N ALA A 219 19.77 4.03 15.09
CA ALA A 219 19.32 3.89 16.47
C ALA A 219 19.07 5.24 17.15
N ASP A 220 19.93 6.23 16.92
CA ASP A 220 19.81 7.56 17.51
C ASP A 220 18.72 8.36 16.81
N LYS A 221 18.52 8.15 15.49
CA LYS A 221 17.35 8.65 14.77
C LYS A 221 16.04 8.20 15.41
N LYS A 222 15.91 6.92 15.75
CA LYS A 222 14.70 6.39 16.41
C LYS A 222 14.49 7.03 17.79
N LYS A 223 15.55 7.20 18.59
CA LYS A 223 15.46 7.86 19.91
C LYS A 223 15.10 9.34 19.77
N ALA A 224 15.63 10.04 18.78
CA ALA A 224 15.32 11.43 18.50
C ALA A 224 13.88 11.63 18.04
N LEU A 225 13.38 10.76 17.16
CA LEU A 225 11.98 10.77 16.73
C LEU A 225 11.04 10.47 17.92
N LYS A 226 11.36 9.47 18.74
CA LYS A 226 10.58 9.16 19.94
C LYS A 226 10.57 10.32 20.95
N ARG A 227 11.70 11.01 21.12
CA ARG A 227 11.80 12.23 21.95
C ARG A 227 10.89 13.35 21.44
N LEU A 228 10.88 13.60 20.13
CA LEU A 228 10.01 14.61 19.51
C LEU A 228 8.53 14.27 19.70
N GLU A 229 8.18 12.99 19.52
CA GLU A 229 6.82 12.50 19.73
C GLU A 229 6.38 12.64 21.20
N CYS A 230 7.18 12.14 22.14
CA CYS A 230 6.88 12.27 23.57
C CYS A 230 6.86 13.73 24.03
N GLY A 231 7.76 14.57 23.51
CA GLY A 231 7.78 16.02 23.77
C GLY A 231 6.54 16.74 23.25
N PHE A 232 6.05 16.36 22.07
CA PHE A 232 4.81 16.89 21.50
C PHE A 232 3.58 16.51 22.35
N TYR A 233 3.48 15.25 22.77
CA TYR A 233 2.37 14.82 23.65
C TYR A 233 2.44 15.47 25.03
N LEU A 234 3.65 15.62 25.59
CA LEU A 234 3.87 16.30 26.86
C LEU A 234 3.44 17.77 26.77
N ALA A 235 3.78 18.45 25.67
CA ALA A 235 3.32 19.82 25.40
C ALA A 235 1.80 19.92 25.24
N CYS A 236 1.17 18.96 24.56
CA CYS A 236 -0.29 18.92 24.43
C CYS A 236 -0.98 18.75 25.78
N GLN A 237 -0.48 17.82 26.62
CA GLN A 237 -1.02 17.58 27.96
C GLN A 237 -0.83 18.80 28.88
N TRP A 238 0.31 19.48 28.77
CA TRP A 238 0.57 20.73 29.48
C TRP A 238 -0.39 21.85 29.06
N ARG A 239 -0.70 21.97 27.76
CA ARG A 239 -1.70 22.95 27.28
C ARG A 239 -3.11 22.64 27.78
N PHE A 240 -3.48 21.37 27.89
CA PHE A 240 -4.77 20.99 28.49
C PHE A 240 -4.84 21.38 29.96
N TYR A 241 -3.75 21.19 30.70
CA TYR A 241 -3.66 21.68 32.07
C TYR A 241 -3.81 23.21 32.17
N LEU A 242 -3.24 23.96 31.23
CA LEU A 242 -3.40 25.42 31.14
C LEU A 242 -4.79 25.88 30.66
N GLY A 243 -5.72 24.96 30.36
CA GLY A 243 -7.10 25.26 29.99
C GLY A 243 -7.39 25.30 28.48
N ALA A 244 -6.48 24.83 27.63
CA ALA A 244 -6.74 24.72 26.20
C ALA A 244 -7.86 23.71 25.89
N SER A 245 -8.66 23.95 24.86
CA SER A 245 -9.80 23.07 24.57
C SER A 245 -9.36 21.77 23.86
N PRO A 246 -9.86 20.58 24.29
CA PRO A 246 -9.57 19.32 23.60
C PRO A 246 -10.05 19.30 22.15
N ARG A 247 -11.12 20.05 21.85
CA ARG A 247 -11.70 20.16 20.51
C ARG A 247 -10.76 20.83 19.51
N GLU A 248 -9.94 21.77 19.95
CA GLU A 248 -8.91 22.39 19.10
C GLU A 248 -7.88 21.37 18.64
N LEU A 249 -7.32 20.56 19.55
CA LEU A 249 -6.36 19.51 19.19
C LEU A 249 -6.98 18.54 18.17
N VAL A 250 -8.22 18.10 18.41
CA VAL A 250 -8.94 17.23 17.48
C VAL A 250 -9.16 17.91 16.12
N GLY A 251 -9.46 19.20 16.10
CA GLY A 251 -9.54 20.00 14.88
C GLY A 251 -8.23 20.04 14.10
N VAL A 252 -7.09 20.19 14.79
CA VAL A 252 -5.75 20.16 14.18
C VAL A 252 -5.42 18.78 13.63
N LEU A 253 -5.68 17.73 14.41
CA LEU A 253 -5.48 16.34 13.99
C LEU A 253 -6.33 16.03 12.75
N ARG A 254 -7.61 16.46 12.73
CA ARG A 254 -8.53 16.32 11.60
C ARG A 254 -8.09 17.04 10.33
N ARG A 255 -7.61 18.29 10.46
CA ARG A 255 -7.38 19.18 9.30
C ARG A 255 -6.05 18.97 8.60
N ARG A 256 -5.00 18.53 9.30
CA ARG A 256 -3.63 18.67 8.74
C ARG A 256 -2.68 17.48 8.90
N PHE A 257 -3.02 16.36 9.52
CA PHE A 257 -1.98 15.41 9.95
C PHE A 257 -1.89 14.04 9.28
N PHE A 258 -2.87 13.62 8.49
CA PHE A 258 -2.90 12.26 7.93
C PHE A 258 -2.48 12.20 6.47
N GLU A 259 -1.36 12.85 6.14
CA GLU A 259 -0.54 12.36 5.03
C GLU A 259 0.26 11.15 5.51
N PRO A 260 0.42 10.11 4.68
CA PRO A 260 1.01 8.85 5.09
C PRO A 260 2.52 9.02 5.28
N ASN A 261 2.99 9.48 6.43
CA ASN A 261 4.43 9.64 6.68
C ASN A 261 4.86 9.34 8.12
N LEU A 262 5.89 8.49 8.20
CA LEU A 262 6.90 8.20 9.23
C LEU A 262 6.48 8.01 10.70
N PHE A 263 5.53 8.77 11.23
CA PHE A 263 5.03 8.64 12.61
C PHE A 263 3.84 7.69 12.77
N TYR A 264 3.22 7.30 11.64
CA TYR A 264 1.89 6.68 11.66
C TYR A 264 1.86 5.17 11.43
N ARG A 265 3.00 4.51 11.28
CA ARG A 265 2.98 3.05 11.10
C ARG A 265 2.62 2.30 12.38
N GLU A 266 2.73 2.96 13.52
CA GLU A 266 2.27 2.49 14.82
C GLU A 266 1.62 3.70 15.49
N ARG A 267 0.28 3.78 15.55
CA ARG A 267 -0.38 4.83 16.35
C ARG A 267 0.07 4.62 17.78
N GLY A 268 0.98 5.46 18.26
CA GLY A 268 1.62 5.24 19.55
C GLY A 268 0.59 5.22 20.67
N ASP A 269 0.79 4.32 21.63
CA ASP A 269 0.11 4.27 22.92
C ASP A 269 -0.02 5.68 23.55
N GLY A 270 0.95 6.56 23.32
CA GLY A 270 0.97 7.94 23.81
C GLY A 270 -0.19 8.81 23.32
N LEU A 271 -0.57 8.74 22.04
CA LEU A 271 -1.70 9.52 21.52
C LEU A 271 -3.03 9.01 22.10
N ILE A 272 -3.19 7.69 22.18
CA ILE A 272 -4.39 7.06 22.74
C ILE A 272 -4.53 7.45 24.22
N ARG A 273 -3.44 7.35 24.99
CA ARG A 273 -3.42 7.73 26.41
C ARG A 273 -3.67 9.22 26.62
N LEU A 274 -3.16 10.09 25.76
CA LEU A 274 -3.40 11.53 25.82
C LEU A 274 -4.85 11.92 25.51
N LEU A 275 -5.48 11.23 24.54
CA LEU A 275 -6.89 11.44 24.23
C LEU A 275 -7.80 10.82 25.30
N ALA A 276 -7.35 9.75 25.96
CA ALA A 276 -8.06 9.09 27.06
C ALA A 276 -7.94 9.83 28.40
N SER A 277 -6.87 10.58 28.64
CA SER A 277 -6.65 11.35 29.87
C SER A 277 -7.48 12.64 29.95
N GLN A 278 -8.30 12.93 28.93
CA GLN A 278 -9.17 14.10 28.92
C GLN A 278 -10.37 13.89 29.86
N PRO A 279 -10.61 14.78 30.83
CA PRO A 279 -11.81 14.69 31.66
C PRO A 279 -13.06 15.05 30.84
N PHE A 280 -14.17 14.36 31.13
CA PHE A 280 -15.57 14.59 30.71
C PHE A 280 -16.16 13.70 29.59
N GLY A 281 -17.45 13.35 29.78
CA GLY A 281 -18.20 12.24 29.18
C GLY A 281 -18.46 12.25 27.67
N ASP A 282 -17.95 13.25 26.95
CA ASP A 282 -17.79 13.21 25.50
C ASP A 282 -16.29 13.30 25.26
N ALA A 283 -15.63 12.20 24.93
CA ALA A 283 -14.23 12.21 24.51
C ALA A 283 -14.19 12.36 22.97
N PRO A 284 -14.40 13.56 22.38
CA PRO A 284 -14.54 13.74 20.94
C PRO A 284 -13.29 13.33 20.17
N GLY A 285 -12.13 13.34 20.84
CA GLY A 285 -10.86 12.90 20.27
C GLY A 285 -10.76 11.39 20.12
N LEU A 286 -11.17 10.63 21.14
CA LEU A 286 -11.22 9.16 21.04
C LEU A 286 -12.33 8.70 20.08
N ALA A 287 -13.52 9.28 20.18
CA ALA A 287 -14.61 8.97 19.25
C ALA A 287 -14.19 9.23 17.80
N TRP A 288 -13.55 10.37 17.54
CA TRP A 288 -13.00 10.66 16.23
C TRP A 288 -11.88 9.71 15.79
N LEU A 289 -10.97 9.33 16.70
CA LEU A 289 -9.90 8.39 16.39
C LEU A 289 -10.47 7.03 15.98
N LEU A 290 -11.49 6.55 16.68
CA LEU A 290 -12.21 5.32 16.37
C LEU A 290 -12.97 5.42 15.04
N ASP A 291 -13.67 6.54 14.78
CA ASP A 291 -14.32 6.79 13.50
C ASP A 291 -13.33 6.82 12.33
N ASP A 292 -12.16 7.44 12.54
CA ASP A 292 -11.09 7.48 11.54
C ASP A 292 -10.49 6.08 11.31
N GLN A 293 -10.27 5.28 12.36
CA GLN A 293 -9.87 3.88 12.22
C GLN A 293 -10.91 3.07 11.44
N ALA A 294 -12.19 3.22 11.78
CA ALA A 294 -13.28 2.54 11.08
C ALA A 294 -13.29 2.90 9.59
N ARG A 295 -13.09 4.18 9.24
CA ARG A 295 -12.96 4.62 7.84
C ARG A 295 -11.75 4.03 7.15
N GLN A 296 -10.59 3.94 7.81
CA GLN A 296 -9.39 3.33 7.24
C GLN A 296 -9.58 1.84 7.00
N VAL A 297 -10.22 1.14 7.93
CA VAL A 297 -10.57 -0.28 7.78
C VAL A 297 -11.53 -0.47 6.60
N GLN A 298 -12.60 0.33 6.51
CA GLN A 298 -13.54 0.28 5.38
C GLN A 298 -12.86 0.57 4.04
N GLN A 299 -11.92 1.52 3.98
CA GLN A 299 -11.16 1.78 2.76
C GLN A 299 -10.22 0.62 2.41
N ALA A 300 -9.61 -0.04 3.41
CA ALA A 300 -8.77 -1.21 3.20
C ALA A 300 -9.59 -2.40 2.72
N GLU A 301 -10.77 -2.65 3.31
CA GLU A 301 -11.73 -3.67 2.89
C GLU A 301 -12.23 -3.41 1.46
N ALA A 302 -12.63 -2.17 1.13
CA ALA A 302 -13.05 -1.83 -0.23
C ALA A 302 -11.94 -2.04 -1.28
N ARG A 303 -10.67 -1.81 -0.91
CA ARG A 303 -9.51 -2.12 -1.77
C ARG A 303 -9.27 -3.62 -1.88
N ALA A 304 -9.40 -4.36 -0.78
CA ALA A 304 -9.29 -5.82 -0.80
C ALA A 304 -10.37 -6.43 -1.71
N ASP A 305 -11.62 -5.97 -1.61
CA ASP A 305 -12.73 -6.37 -2.48
C ASP A 305 -12.45 -6.05 -3.96
N GLN A 306 -11.84 -4.90 -4.26
CA GLN A 306 -11.45 -4.53 -5.62
C GLN A 306 -10.37 -5.49 -6.15
N LEU A 307 -9.32 -5.74 -5.37
CA LEU A 307 -8.26 -6.66 -5.74
C LEU A 307 -8.77 -8.10 -5.90
N GLU A 308 -9.71 -8.55 -5.07
CA GLU A 308 -10.35 -9.86 -5.23
C GLU A 308 -11.14 -9.96 -6.54
N ARG A 309 -11.86 -8.89 -6.92
CA ARG A 309 -12.57 -8.86 -8.21
C ARG A 309 -11.60 -8.89 -9.39
N GLU A 310 -10.51 -8.14 -9.30
CA GLU A 310 -9.44 -8.15 -10.30
C GLU A 310 -8.79 -9.53 -10.42
N LEU A 311 -8.50 -10.20 -9.31
CA LEU A 311 -7.98 -11.57 -9.31
C LEU A 311 -8.95 -12.54 -10.00
N ARG A 312 -10.25 -12.49 -9.67
CA ARG A 312 -11.26 -13.34 -10.33
C ARG A 312 -11.35 -13.06 -11.84
N GLN A 313 -11.24 -11.80 -12.26
CA GLN A 313 -11.22 -11.43 -13.67
C GLN A 313 -9.97 -11.98 -14.37
N LEU A 314 -8.80 -11.86 -13.74
CA LEU A 314 -7.55 -12.40 -14.26
C LEU A 314 -7.58 -13.92 -14.34
N GLU A 315 -8.20 -14.62 -13.39
CA GLU A 315 -8.40 -16.07 -13.43
C GLU A 315 -9.25 -16.50 -14.63
N VAL A 316 -10.33 -15.77 -14.93
CA VAL A 316 -11.17 -16.03 -16.12
C VAL A 316 -10.42 -15.77 -17.42
N VAL A 317 -9.67 -14.66 -17.49
CA VAL A 317 -8.84 -14.37 -18.67
C VAL A 317 -7.76 -15.44 -18.84
N LYS A 318 -7.12 -15.88 -17.75
CA LYS A 318 -6.13 -16.94 -17.77
C LYS A 318 -6.74 -18.25 -18.31
N SER A 319 -7.92 -18.66 -17.84
CA SER A 319 -8.55 -19.88 -18.35
C SER A 319 -8.91 -19.77 -19.84
N GLN A 320 -9.38 -18.61 -20.29
CA GLN A 320 -9.68 -18.38 -21.72
C GLN A 320 -8.41 -18.47 -22.58
N VAL A 321 -7.31 -17.84 -22.14
CA VAL A 321 -6.03 -17.90 -22.85
C VAL A 321 -5.46 -19.32 -22.87
N GLU A 322 -5.61 -20.08 -21.78
CA GLU A 322 -5.20 -21.49 -21.73
C GLU A 322 -6.02 -22.37 -22.69
N GLU A 323 -7.33 -22.12 -22.84
CA GLU A 323 -8.17 -22.80 -23.83
C GLU A 323 -7.80 -22.44 -25.27
N GLU A 324 -7.57 -21.15 -25.56
CA GLU A 324 -7.10 -20.69 -26.88
C GLU A 324 -5.74 -21.29 -27.25
N LEU A 325 -4.83 -21.38 -26.28
CA LEU A 325 -3.51 -21.97 -26.47
C LEU A 325 -3.61 -23.46 -26.80
N LYS A 326 -4.42 -24.23 -26.06
CA LYS A 326 -4.69 -25.65 -26.36
C LYS A 326 -5.31 -25.83 -27.74
N ALA A 327 -6.24 -24.96 -28.15
CA ALA A 327 -6.84 -25.02 -29.48
C ALA A 327 -5.80 -24.76 -30.59
N ARG A 328 -4.91 -23.78 -30.39
CA ARG A 328 -3.82 -23.51 -31.34
C ARG A 328 -2.79 -24.63 -31.40
N GLU A 329 -2.45 -25.24 -30.27
CA GLU A 329 -1.56 -26.40 -30.22
C GLU A 329 -2.16 -27.60 -30.99
N ALA A 330 -3.46 -27.84 -30.86
CA ALA A 330 -4.15 -28.88 -31.63
C ALA A 330 -4.10 -28.60 -33.13
N LEU A 331 -4.37 -27.35 -33.57
CA LEU A 331 -4.28 -26.97 -34.98
C LEU A 331 -2.85 -27.11 -35.53
N LEU A 332 -1.82 -26.76 -34.76
CA LEU A 332 -0.43 -26.96 -35.15
C LEU A 332 -0.08 -28.45 -35.28
N ALA A 333 -0.62 -29.30 -34.40
CA ALA A 333 -0.43 -30.74 -34.48
C ALA A 333 -1.07 -31.31 -35.76
N GLU A 334 -2.32 -30.94 -36.07
CA GLU A 334 -3.03 -31.34 -37.29
C GLU A 334 -2.29 -30.88 -38.55
N GLN A 335 -1.86 -29.62 -38.62
CA GLN A 335 -1.06 -29.10 -39.73
C GLN A 335 0.28 -29.83 -39.85
N GLY A 336 0.91 -30.16 -38.73
CA GLY A 336 2.13 -30.95 -38.69
C GLY A 336 1.96 -32.38 -39.22
N GLU A 337 0.79 -33.00 -39.02
CA GLU A 337 0.45 -34.30 -39.60
C GLU A 337 0.19 -34.20 -41.11
N GLN A 338 -0.58 -33.20 -41.54
CA GLN A 338 -0.82 -32.95 -42.97
C GLN A 338 0.48 -32.69 -43.74
N LEU A 339 1.41 -31.91 -43.17
CA LEU A 339 2.72 -31.68 -43.79
C LEU A 339 3.54 -32.97 -43.89
N ARG A 340 3.50 -33.84 -42.87
CA ARG A 340 4.17 -35.15 -42.91
C ARG A 340 3.57 -36.06 -43.97
N GLU A 341 2.24 -36.08 -44.10
CA GLU A 341 1.55 -36.84 -45.14
C GLU A 341 1.89 -36.34 -46.54
N LEU A 342 1.84 -35.02 -46.75
CA LEU A 342 2.23 -34.40 -48.03
C LEU A 342 3.70 -34.65 -48.37
N GLN A 343 4.60 -34.63 -47.38
CA GLN A 343 6.00 -35.00 -47.60
C GLN A 343 6.15 -36.45 -48.04
N ALA A 344 5.44 -37.39 -47.40
CA ALA A 344 5.45 -38.80 -47.80
C ALA A 344 4.86 -39.00 -49.21
N GLN A 345 3.77 -38.29 -49.56
CA GLN A 345 3.20 -38.31 -50.92
C GLN A 345 4.19 -37.75 -51.95
N LEU A 346 4.93 -36.71 -51.61
CA LEU A 346 5.92 -36.11 -52.49
C LEU A 346 7.12 -37.06 -52.70
N GLU A 347 7.61 -37.70 -51.66
CA GLU A 347 8.68 -38.69 -51.74
C GLU A 347 8.27 -39.91 -52.59
N THR A 348 7.08 -40.44 -52.38
CA THR A 348 6.56 -41.55 -53.19
C THR A 348 6.37 -41.15 -54.67
N ALA A 349 5.87 -39.95 -54.95
CA ALA A 349 5.75 -39.42 -56.31
C ALA A 349 7.13 -39.21 -56.97
N ARG A 350 8.13 -38.73 -56.23
CA ARG A 350 9.52 -38.60 -56.72
C ARG A 350 10.11 -39.97 -57.08
N GLU A 351 9.91 -40.97 -56.23
CA GLU A 351 10.42 -42.31 -56.49
C GLU A 351 9.71 -42.95 -57.69
N GLN A 352 8.38 -42.77 -57.82
CA GLN A 352 7.64 -43.20 -59.02
C GLN A 352 8.15 -42.51 -60.28
N SER A 353 8.38 -41.20 -60.24
CA SER A 353 8.95 -40.43 -61.36
C SER A 353 10.35 -40.94 -61.74
N ARG A 354 11.19 -41.24 -60.75
CA ARG A 354 12.51 -41.84 -60.97
C ARG A 354 12.43 -43.21 -61.64
N ILE A 355 11.56 -44.08 -61.15
CA ILE A 355 11.33 -45.42 -61.71
C ILE A 355 10.83 -45.32 -63.16
N GLN A 356 9.86 -44.44 -63.43
CA GLN A 356 9.37 -44.18 -64.79
C GLN A 356 10.47 -43.60 -65.70
N GLY A 357 11.34 -42.74 -65.17
CA GLY A 357 12.50 -42.21 -65.88
C GLY A 357 13.50 -43.31 -66.27
N VAL A 358 13.74 -44.29 -65.39
CA VAL A 358 14.59 -45.46 -65.69
C VAL A 358 13.92 -46.34 -66.76
N HIS A 359 12.64 -46.70 -66.57
CA HIS A 359 11.92 -47.53 -67.53
C HIS A 359 11.85 -46.91 -68.93
N SER A 360 11.50 -45.62 -69.02
CA SER A 360 11.46 -44.91 -70.32
C SER A 360 12.83 -44.83 -70.98
N ASN A 361 13.92 -44.66 -70.22
CA ASN A 361 15.27 -44.65 -70.78
C ASN A 361 15.73 -46.04 -71.23
N ASP A 362 15.36 -47.09 -70.50
CA ASP A 362 15.60 -48.49 -70.89
C ASP A 362 14.84 -48.83 -72.18
N ASP A 363 13.58 -48.41 -72.29
CA ASP A 363 12.75 -48.61 -73.48
C ASP A 363 13.32 -47.84 -74.68
N LEU A 364 13.75 -46.59 -74.49
CA LEU A 364 14.45 -45.82 -75.52
C LEU A 364 15.75 -46.50 -75.95
N SER A 365 16.52 -47.05 -75.02
CA SER A 365 17.77 -47.76 -75.30
C SER A 365 17.51 -49.07 -76.05
N ARG A 366 16.43 -49.80 -75.71
CA ARG A 366 15.98 -51.00 -76.43
C ARG A 366 15.54 -50.66 -77.84
N LEU A 367 14.73 -49.62 -78.02
CA LEU A 367 14.30 -49.15 -79.35
C LEU A 367 15.49 -48.69 -80.18
N ARG A 368 16.41 -47.90 -79.62
CA ARG A 368 17.67 -47.54 -80.30
C ARG A 368 18.47 -48.77 -80.71
N GLY A 369 18.64 -49.73 -79.81
CA GLY A 369 19.36 -50.97 -80.10
C GLY A 369 18.68 -51.80 -81.19
N GLN A 370 17.35 -51.88 -81.20
CA GLN A 370 16.59 -52.54 -82.26
C GLN A 370 16.77 -51.84 -83.61
N VAL A 371 16.57 -50.52 -83.65
CA VAL A 371 16.74 -49.71 -84.86
C VAL A 371 18.16 -49.84 -85.42
N LEU A 372 19.18 -49.78 -84.57
CA LEU A 372 20.57 -49.98 -84.99
C LEU A 372 20.81 -51.37 -85.57
N ARG A 373 20.30 -52.43 -84.94
CA ARG A 373 20.42 -53.80 -85.48
C ARG A 373 19.74 -53.96 -86.83
N LEU A 374 18.58 -53.33 -87.02
CA LEU A 374 17.89 -53.33 -88.31
C LEU A 374 18.70 -52.60 -89.37
N PHE A 375 19.29 -51.44 -89.04
CA PHE A 375 20.20 -50.78 -89.97
C PHE A 375 21.43 -51.66 -90.26
N ASP A 376 22.04 -52.28 -89.24
CA ASP A 376 23.20 -53.16 -89.41
C ASP A 376 22.88 -54.40 -90.27
N SER A 377 21.65 -54.94 -90.22
CA SER A 377 21.26 -56.09 -91.05
C SER A 377 20.85 -55.71 -92.47
N GLU A 378 20.23 -54.54 -92.65
CA GLU A 378 19.67 -54.13 -93.95
C GLU A 378 20.65 -53.29 -94.78
N LEU A 379 21.58 -52.55 -94.16
CA LEU A 379 22.62 -51.79 -94.87
C LEU A 379 23.54 -52.66 -95.75
N PRO A 380 24.03 -53.83 -95.31
CA PRO A 380 24.85 -54.71 -96.14
C PRO A 380 24.07 -55.22 -97.35
N VAL A 381 22.79 -55.57 -97.16
CA VAL A 381 21.92 -56.03 -98.25
C VAL A 381 21.69 -54.92 -99.27
N LEU A 382 21.47 -53.68 -98.82
CA LEU A 382 21.38 -52.52 -99.70
C LEU A 382 22.70 -52.23 -100.43
N GLN A 383 23.84 -52.43 -99.77
CA GLN A 383 25.16 -52.24 -100.37
C GLN A 383 25.47 -53.34 -101.40
N ASP A 384 25.05 -54.58 -101.16
CA ASP A 384 25.12 -55.68 -102.13
C ASP A 384 24.22 -55.42 -103.35
N VAL A 385 23.02 -54.86 -103.14
CA VAL A 385 22.13 -54.40 -104.22
C VAL A 385 22.78 -53.32 -105.06
N LEU A 386 23.41 -52.32 -104.43
CA LEU A 386 24.11 -51.24 -105.11
C LEU A 386 25.29 -51.78 -105.94
N THR A 387 26.08 -52.68 -105.36
CA THR A 387 27.19 -53.37 -106.05
C THR A 387 26.70 -54.25 -107.21
N ALA A 388 25.51 -54.86 -107.09
CA ALA A 388 24.90 -55.66 -108.16
C ALA A 388 24.36 -54.82 -109.33
N LEU A 389 23.98 -53.57 -109.06
CA LEU A 389 23.54 -52.60 -110.06
C LEU A 389 24.71 -51.91 -110.77
N GLU A 390 25.88 -51.79 -110.12
CA GLU A 390 27.10 -51.19 -110.70
C GLU A 390 27.88 -52.15 -111.64
N ARG A 391 27.56 -53.45 -111.67
CA ARG A 391 28.20 -54.42 -112.57
C ARG A 391 27.64 -54.32 -113.99
N ASP A 392 28.51 -54.47 -115.01
CA ASP A 392 28.12 -54.51 -116.42
C ASP A 392 28.10 -55.95 -116.97
N PRO A 393 26.95 -56.52 -117.43
CA PRO A 393 25.61 -55.91 -117.45
C PRO A 393 24.90 -55.99 -116.08
N PRO A 394 24.04 -55.00 -115.75
CA PRO A 394 23.43 -54.87 -114.43
C PRO A 394 22.42 -55.99 -114.14
N LYS A 395 22.51 -56.59 -112.96
CA LYS A 395 21.62 -57.70 -112.53
C LYS A 395 20.35 -57.16 -111.86
N VAL A 396 19.52 -56.49 -112.65
CA VAL A 396 18.30 -55.79 -112.20
C VAL A 396 17.29 -56.71 -111.49
N GLY A 397 17.17 -57.98 -111.92
CA GLY A 397 16.26 -58.95 -111.29
C GLY A 397 16.63 -59.27 -109.84
N VAL A 398 17.92 -59.49 -109.58
CA VAL A 398 18.46 -59.80 -108.24
C VAL A 398 18.37 -58.59 -107.32
N ALA A 399 18.66 -57.40 -107.85
CA ALA A 399 18.51 -56.14 -107.12
C ALA A 399 17.06 -55.90 -106.66
N ARG A 400 16.08 -56.19 -107.51
CA ARG A 400 14.66 -56.00 -107.20
C ARG A 400 14.15 -56.93 -106.10
N GLU A 401 14.60 -58.19 -106.09
CA GLU A 401 14.23 -59.17 -105.06
C GLU A 401 14.80 -58.78 -103.69
N TYR A 402 16.08 -58.44 -103.63
CA TYR A 402 16.72 -57.99 -102.38
C TYR A 402 16.10 -56.68 -101.88
N LEU A 403 15.85 -55.70 -102.75
CA LEU A 403 15.18 -54.45 -102.36
C LEU A 403 13.76 -54.71 -101.84
N GLY A 404 13.02 -55.64 -102.47
CA GLY A 404 11.71 -56.07 -101.99
C GLY A 404 11.78 -56.67 -100.58
N SER A 405 12.77 -57.52 -100.32
CA SER A 405 12.97 -58.13 -99.00
C SER A 405 13.32 -57.09 -97.91
N VAL A 406 14.15 -56.10 -98.21
CA VAL A 406 14.49 -55.00 -97.29
C VAL A 406 13.25 -54.16 -96.96
N VAL A 407 12.44 -53.82 -97.98
CA VAL A 407 11.21 -53.03 -97.77
C VAL A 407 10.16 -53.80 -96.97
N GLU A 408 10.02 -55.11 -97.19
CA GLU A 408 9.16 -55.96 -96.37
C GLU A 408 9.63 -56.06 -94.91
N ASN A 409 10.94 -56.20 -94.68
CA ASN A 409 11.48 -56.27 -93.32
C ASN A 409 11.34 -54.93 -92.57
N LEU A 410 11.66 -53.81 -93.23
CA LEU A 410 11.48 -52.47 -92.67
C LEU A 410 10.01 -52.16 -92.40
N SER A 411 9.09 -52.55 -93.29
CA SER A 411 7.65 -52.32 -93.07
C SER A 411 7.08 -53.17 -91.93
N LYS A 412 7.54 -54.41 -91.75
CA LYS A 412 7.18 -55.27 -90.61
C LYS A 412 7.66 -54.67 -89.29
N GLU A 413 8.88 -54.15 -89.23
CA GLU A 413 9.45 -53.55 -88.02
C GLU A 413 8.84 -52.18 -87.70
N ILE A 414 8.58 -51.32 -88.70
CA ILE A 414 7.85 -50.07 -88.51
C ILE A 414 6.44 -50.33 -87.96
N SER A 415 5.77 -51.39 -88.43
CA SER A 415 4.45 -51.78 -87.92
C SER A 415 4.50 -52.31 -86.49
N ARG A 416 5.61 -52.93 -86.07
CA ARG A 416 5.84 -53.37 -84.68
C ARG A 416 6.17 -52.21 -83.74
N ILE A 417 6.93 -51.22 -84.20
CA ILE A 417 7.28 -50.03 -83.40
C ILE A 417 6.07 -49.09 -83.24
N LYS A 418 5.18 -49.03 -84.25
CA LYS A 418 3.94 -48.24 -84.20
C LYS A 418 2.78 -48.91 -83.46
N GLY A 419 2.95 -50.17 -83.05
CA GLY A 419 1.92 -50.99 -82.39
C GLY A 419 1.27 -50.27 -81.22
#